data_AF-A0A7J6PVP5-F1
#
_entry.id   AF-A0A7J6PVP5-F1
#
_cell.length_a   1.000
_cell.length_b   1.000
_cell.length_c   1.000
_cell.angle_alpha   90.00
_cell.angle_beta   90.00
_cell.angle_gamma   90.00
#
_symmetry.space_group_name_H-M   'P 1'
#
loop_
_entity.id
_entity.type
_entity.pdbx_description
1 polymer ?
#
loop_
_entity_poly.entity_id
_entity_poly.type
_entity_poly.pdbx_seq_one_letter_code
_entity_poly.pdbx_strand_id
1 'polypeptide(L)'
;IQTYAVVPLSNNSGLIEWVPGSDTIHKLIKDYRDANNIPLSVEYSLMKGMYGRCEELSLLQKVEVLRYALDNTSGDDLERVMWLQSRNSEVWLRRRGNYSRSLAVMSVVGYVLGLGDRHPSNIMIEQDTGKVVHIDFGDCFE
;
A
#
# COMPACT_ATOMS: atom_id res chain seq x y z
N ILE A 1 -1.83 -12.99 -11.03
CA ILE A 1 -2.17 -11.56 -11.23
C ILE A 1 -3.68 -11.46 -11.12
N GLN A 2 -4.21 -10.58 -10.27
CA GLN A 2 -5.64 -10.28 -10.25
C GLN A 2 -5.90 -9.20 -11.30
N THR A 3 -6.85 -9.45 -12.20
CA THR A 3 -7.23 -8.52 -13.29
C THR A 3 -8.65 -8.02 -13.06
N TYR A 4 -8.98 -6.91 -13.72
CA TYR A 4 -10.32 -6.32 -13.76
C TYR A 4 -10.55 -5.75 -15.16
N ALA A 5 -11.81 -5.63 -15.58
CA ALA A 5 -12.16 -5.15 -16.90
C ALA A 5 -11.97 -3.63 -17.01
N VAL A 6 -11.41 -3.20 -18.14
CA VAL A 6 -11.31 -1.79 -18.52
C VAL A 6 -11.88 -1.67 -19.93
N VAL A 7 -12.93 -0.87 -20.09
CA VAL A 7 -13.63 -0.68 -21.36
C VAL A 7 -13.46 0.78 -21.81
N PRO A 8 -12.58 1.07 -22.79
CA PRO A 8 -12.45 2.42 -23.31
C PRO A 8 -13.73 2.81 -24.06
N LEU A 9 -14.22 4.03 -23.83
CA LEU A 9 -15.38 4.60 -24.53
C LEU A 9 -14.97 5.73 -25.48
N SER A 10 -13.90 6.47 -25.13
CA SER A 10 -13.29 7.51 -25.96
C SER A 10 -11.81 7.67 -25.60
N ASN A 11 -11.10 8.62 -26.22
CA ASN A 11 -9.71 8.94 -25.88
C ASN A 11 -9.53 9.46 -24.43
N ASN A 12 -10.60 9.98 -23.81
CA ASN A 12 -10.55 10.62 -22.49
C ASN A 12 -11.54 10.00 -21.49
N SER A 13 -12.20 8.90 -21.85
CA SER A 13 -13.17 8.25 -20.97
C SER A 13 -13.23 6.75 -21.19
N GLY A 14 -13.51 6.04 -20.12
CA GLY A 14 -13.70 4.60 -20.10
C GLY A 14 -14.42 4.17 -18.85
N LEU A 15 -14.80 2.90 -18.81
CA LEU A 15 -15.36 2.24 -17.64
C LEU A 15 -14.30 1.34 -17.03
N ILE A 16 -14.21 1.35 -15.71
CA ILE A 16 -13.36 0.45 -14.94
C ILE A 16 -14.27 -0.42 -14.10
N GLU A 17 -14.06 -1.73 -14.15
CA GLU A 17 -14.78 -2.68 -13.31
C GLU A 17 -14.49 -2.40 -11.84
N TRP A 18 -15.56 -2.33 -11.05
CA TRP A 18 -15.43 -2.29 -9.61
C TRP A 18 -14.91 -3.65 -9.11
N VAL A 19 -13.79 -3.65 -8.40
CA VAL A 19 -13.26 -4.86 -7.75
C VAL A 19 -13.96 -5.03 -6.40
N PRO A 20 -14.91 -5.98 -6.25
CA PRO A 20 -15.67 -6.12 -5.02
C PRO A 20 -14.79 -6.64 -3.88
N GLY A 21 -15.10 -6.23 -2.66
CA GLY A 21 -14.41 -6.73 -1.47
C GLY A 21 -12.92 -6.39 -1.42
N SER A 22 -12.49 -5.28 -2.04
CA SER A 22 -11.12 -4.79 -1.95
C SER A 22 -11.06 -3.36 -1.42
N ASP A 23 -10.07 -3.08 -0.58
CA ASP A 23 -9.76 -1.73 -0.10
C ASP A 23 -8.29 -1.41 -0.36
N THR A 24 -7.98 -0.12 -0.53
CA THR A 24 -6.61 0.36 -0.68
C THR A 24 -5.82 0.16 0.61
N ILE A 25 -4.51 -0.06 0.51
CA ILE A 25 -3.61 -0.13 1.69
C ILE A 25 -3.75 1.17 2.50
N HIS A 26 -3.85 2.32 1.84
CA HIS A 26 -4.07 3.61 2.49
C HIS A 26 -5.31 3.59 3.39
N LYS A 27 -6.46 3.15 2.85
CA LYS A 27 -7.72 3.09 3.61
C LYS A 27 -7.61 2.11 4.78
N LEU A 28 -7.04 0.92 4.55
CA LEU A 28 -6.86 -0.10 5.59
C LEU A 28 -6.02 0.41 6.77
N ILE A 29 -4.89 1.07 6.49
CA ILE A 29 -4.03 1.64 7.53
C ILE A 29 -4.73 2.80 8.24
N LYS A 30 -5.40 3.68 7.49
CA LYS A 30 -6.13 4.81 8.06
C LYS A 30 -7.22 4.35 9.02
N ASP A 31 -8.08 3.43 8.59
CA ASP A 31 -9.18 2.91 9.41
C ASP A 31 -8.66 2.22 10.69
N TYR A 32 -7.55 1.47 10.58
CA TYR A 32 -6.89 0.86 11.74
C TYR A 32 -6.34 1.90 12.72
N ARG A 33 -5.63 2.90 12.20
CA ARG A 33 -5.01 3.95 13.01
C ARG A 33 -6.04 4.82 13.69
N ASP A 34 -7.09 5.22 12.97
CA ASP A 34 -8.22 5.98 13.52
C ASP A 34 -8.89 5.20 14.66
N ALA A 35 -9.08 3.88 14.51
CA ALA A 35 -9.65 3.04 15.56
C ALA A 35 -8.76 2.88 16.80
N ASN A 36 -7.44 3.05 16.66
CA ASN A 36 -6.46 2.89 17.75
C ASN A 36 -5.91 4.24 18.25
N ASN A 37 -6.50 5.37 17.83
CA ASN A 37 -6.03 6.72 18.16
C ASN A 37 -4.56 6.99 17.79
N ILE A 38 -4.09 6.38 16.70
CA ILE A 38 -2.75 6.60 16.15
C ILE A 38 -2.86 7.66 15.05
N PRO A 39 -2.11 8.77 15.10
CA PRO A 39 -2.12 9.74 14.01
C PRO A 39 -1.60 9.13 12.71
N LEU A 40 -2.34 9.29 11.60
CA LEU A 40 -1.90 8.79 10.28
C LEU A 40 -0.54 9.37 9.86
N SER A 41 -0.22 10.59 10.31
CA SER A 41 1.02 11.30 9.98
C SER A 41 2.12 11.12 11.02
N VAL A 42 2.05 10.15 11.94
CA VAL A 42 3.02 10.03 13.05
C VAL A 42 4.47 9.98 12.58
N GLU A 43 4.77 9.19 11.55
CA GLU A 43 6.11 9.09 10.96
C GLU A 43 6.56 10.45 10.40
N TYR A 44 5.68 11.09 9.63
CA TYR A 44 5.95 12.40 9.04
C TYR A 44 6.16 13.49 10.10
N SER A 45 5.37 13.46 11.17
CA SER A 45 5.51 14.39 12.30
C SER A 45 6.84 14.21 13.02
N LEU A 46 7.31 12.97 13.21
CA LEU A 46 8.63 12.69 13.78
C LEU A 46 9.76 13.20 12.89
N MET A 47 9.68 12.93 11.58
CA MET A 47 10.64 13.44 10.61
C MET A 47 10.72 14.97 10.64
N LYS A 48 9.57 15.64 10.63
CA LYS A 48 9.46 17.10 10.65
C LYS A 48 9.89 17.71 11.99
N GLY A 49 9.68 16.98 13.09
CA GLY A 49 10.14 17.35 14.43
C GLY A 49 11.66 17.30 14.56
N MET A 50 12.32 16.33 13.90
CA MET A 50 13.78 16.25 13.83
C MET A 50 14.35 17.36 12.94
N TYR A 51 13.75 17.59 11.77
CA TYR A 51 14.12 18.67 10.84
C TYR A 51 12.90 19.32 10.17
N GLY A 52 12.72 20.62 10.40
CA GLY A 52 11.54 21.35 9.94
C GLY A 52 11.34 21.40 8.41
N ARG A 53 12.43 21.34 7.63
CA ARG A 53 12.40 21.35 6.16
C ARG A 53 13.13 20.15 5.57
N CYS A 54 12.44 19.02 5.48
CA CYS A 54 13.00 17.78 4.92
C CYS A 54 13.40 17.91 3.43
N GLU A 55 12.82 18.86 2.68
CA GLU A 55 13.09 19.05 1.24
C GLU A 55 14.52 19.54 0.95
N GLU A 56 15.07 20.38 1.84
CA GLU A 56 16.39 21.02 1.71
C GLU A 56 17.55 20.10 2.14
N LEU A 57 17.25 18.92 2.67
CA LEU A 57 18.24 17.98 3.18
C LEU A 57 19.02 17.29 2.04
N SER A 58 20.31 17.08 2.26
CA SER A 58 21.12 16.18 1.44
C SER A 58 20.59 14.74 1.52
N LEU A 59 20.95 13.89 0.56
CA LEU A 59 20.51 12.50 0.54
C LEU A 59 20.83 11.74 1.84
N LEU A 60 22.04 11.91 2.38
CA LEU A 60 22.46 11.26 3.62
C LEU A 60 21.64 11.73 4.83
N GLN A 61 21.32 13.03 4.89
CA GLN A 61 20.46 13.57 5.95
C GLN A 61 19.02 13.05 5.82
N LYS A 62 18.48 12.92 4.61
CA LYS A 62 17.16 12.30 4.41
C LYS A 62 17.12 10.87 4.91
N VAL A 63 18.18 10.09 4.69
CA VAL A 63 18.30 8.72 5.23
C VAL A 63 18.33 8.73 6.76
N GLU A 64 19.05 9.65 7.38
CA GLU A 64 19.11 9.79 8.83
C GLU A 64 17.73 10.09 9.43
N VAL A 65 17.02 11.07 8.87
CA VAL A 65 15.66 11.45 9.32
C VAL A 65 14.66 10.32 9.12
N LEU A 66 14.75 9.59 8.00
CA LEU A 66 13.90 8.44 7.76
C LEU A 66 14.16 7.33 8.78
N ARG A 67 15.43 6.99 9.06
CA ARG A 67 15.80 5.98 10.07
C ARG A 67 15.29 6.38 11.45
N TYR A 68 15.44 7.65 11.82
CA TYR A 68 14.89 8.15 13.07
C TYR A 68 13.39 7.90 13.20
N ALA A 69 12.59 8.20 12.17
CA ALA A 69 11.16 7.92 12.20
C ALA A 69 10.84 6.42 12.26
N LEU A 70 11.58 5.58 11.52
CA LEU A 70 11.43 4.13 11.54
C LEU A 70 11.77 3.52 12.90
N ASP A 71 12.82 3.99 13.57
CA ASP A 71 13.23 3.48 14.89
C ASP A 71 12.26 3.90 16.01
N ASN A 72 11.48 4.96 15.79
CA ASN A 72 10.53 5.51 16.77
C ASN A 72 9.06 5.15 16.46
N THR A 73 8.79 4.30 15.47
CA THR A 73 7.44 3.85 15.11
C THR A 73 7.42 2.34 14.87
N SER A 74 6.24 1.71 15.00
CA SER A 74 6.08 0.32 14.60
C SER A 74 5.46 0.24 13.19
N GLY A 75 5.96 -0.68 12.37
CA GLY A 75 5.47 -0.92 11.00
C GLY A 75 4.50 -2.10 10.89
N ASP A 76 3.78 -2.43 11.97
CA ASP A 76 2.98 -3.65 12.09
C ASP A 76 1.49 -3.47 11.78
N ASP A 77 1.04 -2.25 11.46
CA ASP A 77 -0.37 -1.93 11.20
C ASP A 77 -1.01 -2.88 10.18
N LEU A 78 -0.38 -3.07 9.01
CA LEU A 78 -0.95 -3.91 7.95
C LEU A 78 -1.04 -5.39 8.36
N GLU A 79 -0.06 -5.87 9.13
CA GLU A 79 -0.05 -7.22 9.68
C GLU A 79 -1.19 -7.41 10.68
N ARG A 80 -1.39 -6.44 11.57
CA ARG A 80 -2.52 -6.39 12.51
C ARG A 80 -3.86 -6.29 11.80
N VAL A 81 -4.00 -5.50 10.74
CA VAL A 81 -5.24 -5.45 9.93
C VAL A 81 -5.54 -6.80 9.32
N MET A 82 -4.56 -7.44 8.68
CA MET A 82 -4.76 -8.77 8.09
C MET A 82 -5.14 -9.81 9.14
N TRP A 83 -4.61 -9.71 10.35
CA TRP A 83 -5.00 -10.54 11.48
C TRP A 83 -6.44 -10.28 11.93
N LEU A 84 -6.78 -9.02 12.23
CA LEU A 84 -8.10 -8.63 12.74
C LEU A 84 -9.24 -8.93 11.76
N GLN A 85 -8.97 -8.85 10.45
CA GLN A 85 -9.94 -9.21 9.42
C GLN A 85 -10.05 -10.73 9.19
N SER A 86 -9.18 -11.54 9.79
CA SER A 86 -9.19 -12.99 9.63
C SER A 86 -10.02 -13.64 10.73
N ARG A 87 -10.93 -14.52 10.34
CA ARG A 87 -11.85 -15.21 11.28
C ARG A 87 -11.12 -16.16 12.24
N ASN A 88 -9.99 -16.71 11.80
CA ASN A 88 -9.15 -17.63 12.57
C ASN A 88 -7.72 -17.67 11.98
N SER A 89 -6.84 -18.39 12.67
CA SER A 89 -5.41 -18.49 12.33
C SER A 89 -5.15 -19.19 10.99
N GLU A 90 -5.96 -20.18 10.60
CA GLU A 90 -5.83 -20.87 9.31
C GLU A 90 -6.14 -19.92 8.15
N VAL A 91 -7.23 -19.17 8.26
CA VAL A 91 -7.63 -18.15 7.27
C VAL A 91 -6.54 -17.08 7.17
N TRP A 92 -6.03 -16.59 8.32
CA TRP A 92 -4.92 -15.63 8.34
C TRP A 92 -3.68 -16.17 7.63
N LEU A 93 -3.27 -17.40 7.93
CA LEU A 93 -2.09 -18.02 7.33
C LEU A 93 -2.24 -18.12 5.80
N ARG A 94 -3.43 -18.53 5.33
CA ARG A 94 -3.75 -18.61 3.90
C ARG A 94 -3.75 -17.22 3.25
N ARG A 95 -4.37 -16.23 3.88
CA ARG A 95 -4.42 -14.83 3.40
C ARG A 95 -3.01 -14.24 3.30
N ARG A 96 -2.19 -14.37 4.34
CA ARG A 96 -0.79 -13.93 4.35
C ARG A 96 0.03 -14.62 3.25
N GLY A 97 -0.20 -15.91 3.01
CA GLY A 97 0.43 -16.65 1.92
C GLY A 97 0.02 -16.15 0.54
N ASN A 98 -1.26 -15.81 0.34
CA ASN A 98 -1.76 -15.22 -0.90
C ASN A 98 -1.22 -13.80 -1.11
N TYR A 99 -1.22 -12.97 -0.07
CA TYR A 99 -0.62 -11.63 -0.06
C TYR A 99 0.83 -11.70 -0.55
N SER A 100 1.65 -12.53 0.09
CA SER A 100 3.08 -12.66 -0.24
C SER A 100 3.31 -13.10 -1.69
N ARG A 101 2.57 -14.12 -2.15
CA ARG A 101 2.69 -14.62 -3.53
C ARG A 101 2.20 -13.60 -4.57
N SER A 102 1.07 -12.96 -4.32
CA SER A 102 0.51 -11.97 -5.25
C SER A 102 1.36 -10.70 -5.33
N LEU A 103 1.88 -10.23 -4.19
CA LEU A 103 2.84 -9.13 -4.12
C LEU A 103 4.09 -9.47 -4.93
N ALA A 104 4.70 -10.63 -4.69
CA ALA A 104 5.92 -11.04 -5.41
C ALA A 104 5.72 -11.10 -6.93
N VAL A 105 4.60 -11.67 -7.39
CA VAL A 105 4.26 -11.72 -8.82
C VAL A 105 4.10 -10.30 -9.38
N MET A 106 3.38 -9.41 -8.69
CA MET A 106 3.19 -8.04 -9.15
C MET A 106 4.46 -7.18 -9.07
N SER A 107 5.38 -7.46 -8.15
CA SER A 107 6.69 -6.81 -8.11
C SER A 107 7.52 -7.15 -9.35
N VAL A 108 7.55 -8.42 -9.78
CA VAL A 108 8.26 -8.83 -10.99
C VAL A 108 7.60 -8.25 -12.24
N VAL A 109 6.27 -8.34 -12.33
CA VAL A 109 5.50 -7.80 -13.47
C VAL A 109 5.65 -6.29 -13.56
N GLY A 110 5.53 -5.58 -12.43
CA GLY A 110 5.68 -4.13 -12.36
C GLY A 110 7.09 -3.69 -12.75
N TYR A 111 8.12 -4.41 -12.31
CA TYR A 111 9.50 -4.14 -12.72
C TYR A 111 9.70 -4.31 -14.24
N VAL A 112 9.22 -5.41 -14.82
CA VAL A 112 9.37 -5.66 -16.27
C VAL A 112 8.58 -4.65 -17.12
N LEU A 113 7.41 -4.23 -16.64
CA LEU A 113 6.58 -3.23 -17.32
C LEU A 113 7.11 -1.79 -17.16
N GLY A 114 7.96 -1.54 -16.16
CA GLY A 114 8.32 -0.17 -15.75
C GLY A 114 7.15 0.56 -15.10
N LEU A 115 6.34 -0.14 -14.29
CA LEU A 115 5.14 0.41 -13.65
C LEU A 115 5.51 1.33 -12.46
N GLY A 116 5.31 2.63 -12.64
CA GLY A 116 5.55 3.69 -11.66
C GLY A 116 4.38 3.95 -10.71
N ASP A 117 4.50 4.99 -9.89
CA ASP A 117 3.45 5.49 -8.98
C ASP A 117 2.73 4.43 -8.11
N ARG A 118 3.51 3.54 -7.48
CA ARG A 118 3.00 2.47 -6.60
C ARG A 118 2.77 2.95 -5.16
N HIS A 119 2.08 4.08 -4.99
CA HIS A 119 1.73 4.59 -3.67
C HIS A 119 0.59 3.77 -3.02
N PRO A 120 0.38 3.84 -1.69
CA PRO A 120 -0.58 3.01 -0.96
C PRO A 120 -2.05 3.09 -1.41
N SER A 121 -2.44 4.13 -2.16
CA SER A 121 -3.79 4.23 -2.76
C SER A 121 -3.94 3.50 -4.10
N ASN A 122 -2.84 3.15 -4.77
CA ASN A 122 -2.82 2.41 -6.05
C ASN A 122 -2.62 0.90 -5.85
N ILE A 123 -2.56 0.46 -4.60
CA ILE A 123 -2.43 -0.94 -4.20
C ILE A 123 -3.58 -1.26 -3.27
N MET A 124 -4.40 -2.24 -3.66
CA MET A 124 -5.51 -2.75 -2.89
C MET A 124 -5.25 -4.17 -2.39
N ILE A 125 -5.98 -4.56 -1.35
CA ILE A 125 -6.00 -5.93 -0.83
C ILE A 125 -7.44 -6.44 -0.84
N GLU A 126 -7.64 -7.60 -1.46
CA GLU A 126 -8.92 -8.31 -1.43
C GLU A 126 -9.15 -8.90 -0.01
N GLN A 127 -10.26 -8.53 0.61
CA GLN A 127 -10.61 -8.85 1.99
C GLN A 127 -10.77 -10.36 2.23
N ASP A 128 -11.32 -11.10 1.28
CA ASP A 128 -11.58 -12.54 1.49
C ASP A 128 -10.32 -13.39 1.31
N THR A 129 -9.53 -13.10 0.26
CA THR A 129 -8.38 -13.95 -0.11
C THR A 129 -7.03 -13.41 0.33
N GLY A 130 -6.92 -12.11 0.63
CA GLY A 130 -5.66 -11.43 0.92
C GLY A 130 -4.78 -11.16 -0.31
N LYS A 131 -5.29 -11.33 -1.54
CA LYS A 131 -4.52 -11.01 -2.75
C LYS A 131 -4.33 -9.51 -2.92
N VAL A 132 -3.14 -9.13 -3.37
CA VAL A 132 -2.81 -7.76 -3.78
C VAL A 132 -3.36 -7.50 -5.19
N VAL A 133 -3.98 -6.34 -5.36
CA VAL A 133 -4.52 -5.85 -6.64
C VAL A 133 -3.92 -4.47 -6.91
N HIS A 134 -3.16 -4.36 -8.00
CA HIS A 134 -2.62 -3.06 -8.44
C HIS A 134 -3.67 -2.40 -9.33
N ILE A 135 -3.92 -1.11 -9.09
CA ILE A 135 -4.77 -0.26 -9.93
C ILE A 135 -3.99 0.93 -10.43
N ASP A 136 -4.60 1.68 -11.34
CA ASP A 136 -4.02 2.85 -11.99
C ASP A 136 -2.69 2.53 -12.70
N PHE A 137 -2.73 2.37 -14.02
CA PHE A 137 -1.56 2.03 -14.83
C PHE A 137 -1.13 3.22 -15.70
N GLY A 138 -1.38 4.46 -15.25
CA GLY A 138 -1.06 5.69 -15.98
C GLY A 138 0.44 5.88 -16.24
N ASP A 139 1.27 5.60 -15.25
CA ASP A 139 2.74 5.73 -15.34
C ASP A 139 3.40 4.37 -15.60
N CYS A 140 3.75 4.10 -16.86
CA CYS A 140 4.41 2.87 -17.29
C CYS A 140 5.63 3.16 -18.19
N PHE A 141 6.51 2.16 -18.34
CA PHE A 141 7.67 2.13 -19.25
C PHE A 141 8.85 3.03 -18.87
N GLU A 142 9.07 3.26 -17.58
CA GLU A 142 10.34 3.80 -17.06
C GLU A 142 11.42 2.71 -16.86
#